data_AF-A0A2D9XLT2-F1
#
_entry.id   AF-A0A2D9XLT2-F1
#
_cell.length_a   1.000
_cell.length_b   1.000
_cell.length_c   1.000
_cell.angle_alpha   90.00
_cell.angle_beta   90.00
_cell.angle_gamma   90.00
#
_symmetry.space_group_name_H-M   'P 1'
#
loop_
_entity.id
_entity.type
_entity.pdbx_description
1 polymer ?
#
loop_
_entity_poly.entity_id
_entity_poly.type
_entity_poly.pdbx_seq_one_letter_code
_entity_poly.pdbx_strand_id
1 'polypeptide(L)'
;MPELTAADYEKIAATLYANLGKAVWTIQHLEDALSHSIAIKNPEITTRKKGDEILNSNRKLTLGQAVKLAKKENTYSDSLQKRLQDFLTERNWLVHKCMRESVNEMGLVKVPDELFEQIKTVQITALSLKEAIEIDMLEFAKANGRGDIVEKVRKAYIEWVKTNI
;
A
#
# COMPACT_ATOMS: atom_id res chain seq x y z
N MET A 1 -33.70 -11.43 16.42
CA MET A 1 -33.14 -10.68 15.28
C MET A 1 -33.93 -11.10 14.05
N PRO A 2 -34.43 -10.19 13.21
CA PRO A 2 -35.09 -10.59 11.97
C PRO A 2 -34.13 -11.40 11.11
N GLU A 3 -34.64 -12.45 10.46
CA GLU A 3 -33.87 -13.25 9.51
C GLU A 3 -33.53 -12.40 8.29
N LEU A 4 -32.26 -12.48 7.85
CA LEU A 4 -31.79 -11.80 6.66
C LEU A 4 -32.37 -12.48 5.41
N THR A 5 -32.78 -11.68 4.43
CA THR A 5 -33.24 -12.18 3.13
C THR A 5 -32.06 -12.52 2.22
N ALA A 6 -32.30 -13.29 1.15
CA ALA A 6 -31.27 -13.55 0.14
C ALA A 6 -30.66 -12.26 -0.44
N ALA A 7 -31.49 -11.22 -0.67
CA ALA A 7 -31.04 -9.92 -1.15
C ALA A 7 -30.12 -9.21 -0.14
N ASP A 8 -30.36 -9.38 1.17
CA ASP A 8 -29.49 -8.81 2.20
C ASP A 8 -28.10 -9.47 2.17
N TYR A 9 -28.04 -10.81 2.03
CA TYR A 9 -26.78 -11.53 1.89
C TYR A 9 -25.99 -11.12 0.64
N GLU A 10 -26.66 -10.94 -0.50
CA GLU A 10 -26.02 -10.47 -1.73
C GLU A 10 -25.40 -9.07 -1.55
N LYS A 11 -26.14 -8.16 -0.92
CA LYS A 11 -25.65 -6.79 -0.64
C LYS A 11 -24.46 -6.79 0.33
N ILE A 12 -24.49 -7.65 1.34
CA ILE A 12 -23.38 -7.82 2.29
C ILE A 12 -22.14 -8.35 1.56
N ALA A 13 -22.30 -9.40 0.74
CA ALA A 13 -21.19 -9.98 -0.03
C ALA A 13 -20.59 -8.97 -1.01
N ALA A 14 -21.41 -8.22 -1.73
CA ALA A 14 -20.95 -7.17 -2.64
C ALA A 14 -20.14 -6.10 -1.90
N THR A 15 -20.60 -5.68 -0.72
CA THR A 15 -19.90 -4.69 0.12
C THR A 15 -18.57 -5.24 0.62
N LEU A 16 -18.51 -6.52 1.03
CA LEU A 16 -17.26 -7.18 1.43
C LEU A 16 -16.26 -7.22 0.27
N TYR A 17 -16.68 -7.67 -0.91
CA TYR A 17 -15.80 -7.76 -2.08
C TYR A 17 -15.28 -6.39 -2.51
N ALA A 18 -16.11 -5.35 -2.46
CA ALA A 18 -15.68 -3.98 -2.73
C ALA A 18 -14.60 -3.51 -1.75
N ASN A 19 -14.77 -3.80 -0.45
CA ASN A 19 -13.77 -3.42 0.57
C ASN A 19 -12.47 -4.22 0.43
N LEU A 20 -12.55 -5.51 0.11
CA LEU A 20 -11.37 -6.33 -0.17
C LEU A 20 -10.62 -5.83 -1.41
N GLY A 21 -11.33 -5.56 -2.50
CA GLY A 21 -10.75 -5.01 -3.71
C GLY A 21 -10.05 -3.68 -3.46
N LYS A 22 -10.71 -2.77 -2.70
CA LYS A 22 -10.11 -1.49 -2.29
C LYS A 22 -8.86 -1.69 -1.44
N ALA A 23 -8.85 -2.64 -0.51
CA ALA A 23 -7.68 -2.94 0.32
C ALA A 23 -6.50 -3.46 -0.52
N VAL A 24 -6.74 -4.40 -1.41
CA VAL A 24 -5.72 -4.93 -2.32
C VAL A 24 -5.16 -3.83 -3.23
N TRP A 25 -6.02 -3.00 -3.81
CA TRP A 25 -5.58 -1.90 -4.67
C TRP A 25 -4.73 -0.87 -3.89
N THR A 26 -5.13 -0.55 -2.66
CA THR A 26 -4.36 0.35 -1.79
C THR A 26 -2.98 -0.24 -1.48
N ILE A 27 -2.88 -1.55 -1.23
CA ILE A 27 -1.60 -2.24 -1.04
C ILE A 27 -0.74 -2.16 -2.30
N GLN A 28 -1.32 -2.31 -3.50
CA GLN A 28 -0.57 -2.19 -4.75
C GLN A 28 -0.01 -0.78 -4.97
N HIS A 29 -0.72 0.27 -4.53
CA HIS A 29 -0.18 1.62 -4.53
C HIS A 29 1.01 1.78 -3.56
N LEU A 30 0.98 1.13 -2.41
CA LEU A 30 2.14 1.06 -1.51
C LEU A 30 3.31 0.29 -2.15
N GLU A 31 3.05 -0.82 -2.85
CA GLU A 31 4.07 -1.60 -3.58
C GLU A 31 4.77 -0.76 -4.66
N ASP A 32 4.01 0.04 -5.41
CA ASP A 32 4.56 0.95 -6.42
C ASP A 32 5.36 2.10 -5.78
N ALA A 33 4.88 2.68 -4.68
CA ALA A 33 5.63 3.70 -3.93
C ALA A 33 6.97 3.15 -3.39
N LEU A 34 6.98 1.94 -2.84
CA LEU A 34 8.21 1.25 -2.44
C LEU A 34 9.14 1.02 -3.62
N SER A 35 8.60 0.59 -4.77
CA SER A 35 9.40 0.33 -5.97
C SER A 35 10.14 1.58 -6.46
N HIS A 36 9.45 2.73 -6.48
CA HIS A 36 10.06 4.02 -6.80
C HIS A 36 11.08 4.45 -5.75
N SER A 37 10.75 4.32 -4.47
CA SER A 37 11.60 4.74 -3.37
C SER A 37 12.93 3.96 -3.34
N ILE A 38 12.85 2.63 -3.46
CA ILE A 38 14.04 1.77 -3.55
C ILE A 38 14.87 2.10 -4.79
N ALA A 39 14.22 2.36 -5.93
CA ALA A 39 14.94 2.74 -7.14
C ALA A 39 15.67 4.07 -6.93
N ILE A 40 14.98 5.14 -6.54
CA ILE A 40 15.56 6.49 -6.36
C ILE A 40 16.74 6.49 -5.39
N LYS A 41 16.67 5.67 -4.33
CA LYS A 41 17.70 5.56 -3.30
C LYS A 41 18.84 4.61 -3.66
N ASN A 42 18.79 3.96 -4.82
CA ASN A 42 19.83 3.03 -5.25
C ASN A 42 21.08 3.81 -5.70
N PRO A 43 22.26 3.58 -5.07
CA PRO A 43 23.48 4.32 -5.37
C PRO A 43 24.07 4.01 -6.75
N GLU A 44 23.66 2.92 -7.41
CA GLU A 44 24.12 2.55 -8.74
C GLU A 44 23.45 3.36 -9.87
N ILE A 45 22.44 4.18 -9.55
CA ILE A 45 21.77 5.02 -10.54
C ILE A 45 22.70 6.16 -10.97
N THR A 46 23.31 5.96 -12.12
CA THR A 46 24.15 6.96 -12.81
C THR A 46 23.45 7.57 -14.03
N THR A 47 22.40 6.91 -14.53
CA THR A 47 21.65 7.35 -15.72
C THR A 47 20.16 7.08 -15.57
N ARG A 48 19.34 7.83 -16.30
CA ARG A 48 17.89 7.61 -16.37
C ARG A 48 17.54 6.18 -16.82
N LYS A 49 18.21 5.69 -17.87
CA LYS A 49 17.97 4.34 -18.41
C LYS A 49 18.18 3.25 -17.34
N LYS A 50 19.27 3.34 -16.58
CA LYS A 50 19.54 2.40 -15.48
C LYS A 50 18.50 2.51 -14.36
N GLY A 51 18.06 3.74 -14.06
CA GLY A 51 16.96 3.96 -13.12
C GLY A 51 15.64 3.32 -13.57
N ASP A 52 15.28 3.47 -14.84
CA ASP A 52 14.08 2.87 -15.43
C ASP A 52 14.16 1.33 -15.41
N GLU A 53 15.33 0.75 -15.69
CA GLU A 53 15.56 -0.70 -15.60
C GLU A 53 15.39 -1.24 -14.17
N ILE A 54 15.94 -0.54 -13.17
CA ILE A 54 15.79 -0.89 -11.75
C ILE A 54 14.32 -0.77 -11.33
N LEU A 55 13.66 0.34 -11.67
CA LEU A 55 12.26 0.57 -11.34
C LEU A 55 11.35 -0.51 -11.93
N ASN A 56 11.53 -0.84 -13.22
CA ASN A 56 10.74 -1.88 -13.88
C ASN A 56 10.99 -3.28 -13.30
N SER A 57 12.19 -3.53 -12.77
CA SER A 57 12.49 -4.76 -12.04
C SER A 57 11.80 -4.77 -10.68
N ASN A 58 11.86 -3.66 -9.94
CA ASN A 58 11.24 -3.51 -8.62
C ASN A 58 9.71 -3.63 -8.67
N ARG A 59 9.05 -3.10 -9.71
CA ARG A 59 7.59 -3.20 -9.89
C ARG A 59 7.05 -4.62 -10.04
N LYS A 60 7.91 -5.60 -10.31
CA LYS A 60 7.53 -7.03 -10.35
C LYS A 60 7.55 -7.67 -8.95
N LEU A 61 8.08 -6.97 -7.94
CA LEU A 61 8.15 -7.46 -6.59
C LEU A 61 6.80 -7.30 -5.90
N THR A 62 6.37 -8.36 -5.22
CA THR A 62 5.29 -8.26 -4.24
C THR A 62 5.75 -7.46 -3.01
N LEU A 63 4.81 -6.94 -2.21
CA LEU A 63 5.11 -6.16 -0.99
C LEU A 63 6.14 -6.87 -0.10
N GLY A 64 5.94 -8.17 0.16
CA GLY A 64 6.87 -8.95 0.98
C GLY A 64 8.28 -9.03 0.40
N GLN A 65 8.43 -9.06 -0.92
CA GLN A 65 9.74 -9.05 -1.58
C GLN A 65 10.36 -7.65 -1.55
N ALA A 66 9.58 -6.60 -1.82
CA ALA A 66 10.04 -5.22 -1.77
C ALA A 66 10.51 -4.82 -0.36
N VAL A 67 9.76 -5.19 0.69
CA VAL A 67 10.13 -4.93 2.09
C VAL A 67 11.42 -5.67 2.49
N LYS A 68 11.61 -6.91 2.01
CA LYS A 68 12.85 -7.66 2.23
C LYS A 68 14.05 -7.02 1.51
N LEU A 69 13.84 -6.56 0.28
CA LEU A 69 14.87 -5.86 -0.49
C LEU A 69 15.27 -4.56 0.23
N ALA A 70 14.30 -3.73 0.62
CA ALA A 70 14.56 -2.49 1.35
C ALA A 70 15.35 -2.72 2.65
N LYS A 71 15.03 -3.79 3.39
CA LYS A 71 15.77 -4.17 4.60
C LYS A 71 17.22 -4.56 4.27
N LYS A 72 17.41 -5.36 3.22
CA LYS A 72 18.74 -5.82 2.79
C LYS A 72 19.63 -4.64 2.37
N GLU A 73 19.05 -3.68 1.64
CA GLU A 73 19.75 -2.50 1.13
C GLU A 73 19.75 -1.32 2.12
N ASN A 74 19.26 -1.54 3.35
CA ASN A 74 19.14 -0.52 4.40
C ASN A 74 18.51 0.80 3.93
N THR A 75 17.44 0.71 3.13
CA THR A 75 16.85 1.85 2.41
C THR A 75 16.12 2.84 3.31
N TYR A 76 15.62 2.39 4.47
CA TYR A 76 14.77 3.15 5.38
C TYR A 76 15.33 3.17 6.80
N SER A 77 14.88 4.13 7.60
CA SER A 77 15.11 4.10 9.05
C SER A 77 14.51 2.85 9.68
N ASP A 78 15.08 2.41 10.80
CA ASP A 78 14.61 1.22 11.54
C ASP A 78 13.12 1.31 11.89
N SER A 79 12.64 2.51 12.24
CA SER A 79 11.22 2.76 12.56
C SER A 79 10.31 2.49 11.36
N LEU A 80 10.63 3.05 10.19
CA LEU A 80 9.83 2.85 8.98
C LEU A 80 9.91 1.41 8.48
N GLN A 81 11.12 0.82 8.51
CA GLN A 81 11.33 -0.57 8.15
C GLN A 81 10.56 -1.54 9.06
N LYS A 82 10.48 -1.25 10.36
CA LYS A 82 9.68 -2.03 11.31
C LYS A 82 8.20 -1.93 10.99
N ARG A 83 7.66 -0.73 10.75
CA ARG A 83 6.24 -0.55 10.38
C ARG A 83 5.88 -1.35 9.12
N LEU A 84 6.73 -1.33 8.09
CA LEU A 84 6.54 -2.15 6.88
C LEU A 84 6.52 -3.65 7.20
N GLN A 85 7.41 -4.11 8.07
CA GLN A 85 7.51 -5.51 8.46
C GLN A 85 6.31 -5.98 9.29
N ASP A 86 5.83 -5.15 10.22
CA ASP A 86 4.65 -5.43 11.02
C ASP A 86 3.40 -5.56 10.11
N PHE A 87 3.25 -4.64 9.15
CA PHE A 87 2.15 -4.63 8.18
C PHE A 87 2.09 -5.87 7.27
N LEU A 88 3.21 -6.57 7.05
CA LEU A 88 3.20 -7.82 6.26
C LEU A 88 2.28 -8.89 6.87
N THR A 89 2.12 -8.90 8.19
CA THR A 89 1.22 -9.85 8.87
C THR A 89 -0.24 -9.58 8.48
N GLU A 90 -0.66 -8.32 8.52
CA GLU A 90 -2.00 -7.88 8.16
C GLU A 90 -2.30 -8.14 6.68
N ARG A 91 -1.37 -7.76 5.80
CA ARG A 91 -1.50 -8.01 4.36
C ARG A 91 -1.56 -9.50 4.03
N ASN A 92 -0.74 -10.33 4.69
CA ASN A 92 -0.77 -11.78 4.46
C ASN A 92 -2.08 -12.40 4.94
N TRP A 93 -2.62 -11.92 6.07
CA TRP A 93 -3.95 -12.31 6.50
C TRP A 93 -5.00 -11.93 5.45
N LEU A 94 -5.00 -10.69 4.95
CA LEU A 94 -5.97 -10.22 3.95
C LEU A 94 -5.97 -11.10 2.70
N VAL A 95 -4.79 -11.40 2.16
CA VAL A 95 -4.65 -12.10 0.86
C VAL A 95 -4.84 -13.61 0.99
N HIS A 96 -4.45 -14.22 2.11
CA HIS A 96 -4.39 -15.69 2.23
C HIS A 96 -5.43 -16.30 3.16
N LYS A 97 -6.00 -15.52 4.09
CA LYS A 97 -6.82 -16.05 5.19
C LYS A 97 -8.21 -15.45 5.25
N CYS A 98 -8.34 -14.15 4.96
CA CYS A 98 -9.57 -13.39 5.12
C CYS A 98 -10.80 -14.13 4.60
N MET A 99 -10.82 -14.54 3.33
CA MET A 99 -11.98 -15.22 2.73
C MET A 99 -12.36 -16.52 3.44
N ARG A 100 -11.38 -17.36 3.78
CA ARG A 100 -11.62 -18.64 4.47
C ARG A 100 -12.19 -18.42 5.86
N GLU A 101 -11.72 -17.39 6.55
CA GLU A 101 -12.13 -17.04 7.91
C GLU A 101 -13.46 -16.26 7.93
N SER A 102 -13.96 -15.80 6.77
CA SER A 102 -15.17 -14.95 6.65
C SER A 102 -16.43 -15.71 6.18
N VAL A 103 -16.31 -16.98 5.83
CA VAL A 103 -17.44 -17.82 5.36
C VAL A 103 -17.77 -18.89 6.40
N ASN A 104 -19.06 -19.16 6.61
CA ASN A 104 -19.49 -20.28 7.44
C ASN A 104 -19.43 -21.62 6.68
N GLU A 105 -19.77 -22.72 7.34
CA GLU A 105 -19.77 -24.08 6.76
C GLU A 105 -20.67 -24.22 5.53
N MET A 106 -21.68 -23.35 5.38
CA MET A 106 -22.59 -23.31 4.24
C MET A 106 -22.10 -22.37 3.12
N GLY A 107 -20.90 -21.78 3.24
CA GLY A 107 -20.35 -20.82 2.28
C GLY A 107 -21.01 -19.44 2.33
N LEU A 108 -21.90 -19.19 3.30
CA LEU A 108 -22.51 -17.89 3.49
C LEU A 108 -21.55 -16.97 4.24
N VAL A 109 -21.41 -15.75 3.74
CA VAL A 109 -20.56 -14.76 4.36
C VAL A 109 -21.15 -14.38 5.70
N LYS A 110 -20.49 -14.78 6.78
CA LYS A 110 -20.79 -14.27 8.11
C LYS A 110 -19.93 -13.02 8.20
N VAL A 111 -20.54 -11.84 8.06
CA VAL A 111 -19.79 -10.59 8.18
C VAL A 111 -20.04 -9.99 9.54
N PRO A 112 -19.19 -10.27 10.54
CA PRO A 112 -19.08 -9.39 11.69
C PRO A 112 -18.67 -8.00 11.20
N ASP A 113 -19.18 -6.95 11.85
CA ASP A 113 -18.66 -5.58 11.69
C ASP A 113 -17.14 -5.53 11.91
N GLU A 114 -16.61 -6.44 12.75
CA GLU A 114 -15.17 -6.61 13.01
C GLU A 114 -14.37 -6.93 11.74
N LEU A 115 -14.93 -7.71 10.81
CA LEU A 115 -14.24 -8.04 9.54
C LEU A 115 -14.07 -6.79 8.68
N PHE A 116 -15.11 -5.97 8.57
CA PHE A 116 -15.04 -4.71 7.83
C PHE A 116 -14.02 -3.76 8.44
N GLU A 117 -14.03 -3.62 9.77
CA GLU A 117 -13.07 -2.76 10.47
C GLU A 117 -11.62 -3.28 10.33
N GLN A 118 -11.40 -4.60 10.32
CA GLN A 118 -10.08 -5.16 10.07
C GLN A 118 -9.61 -4.86 8.63
N ILE A 119 -10.45 -5.06 7.61
CA ILE A 119 -10.11 -4.74 6.22
C ILE A 119 -9.83 -3.24 6.04
N LYS A 120 -10.63 -2.40 6.69
CA LYS A 120 -10.45 -0.94 6.68
C LYS A 120 -9.17 -0.51 7.40
N THR A 121 -8.80 -1.19 8.48
CA THR A 121 -7.51 -0.99 9.16
C THR A 121 -6.36 -1.27 8.19
N VAL A 122 -6.42 -2.37 7.44
CA VAL A 122 -5.41 -2.67 6.41
C VAL A 122 -5.30 -1.56 5.35
N GLN A 123 -6.44 -1.02 4.90
CA GLN A 123 -6.47 0.12 3.97
C GLN A 123 -5.77 1.36 4.54
N ILE A 124 -6.15 1.75 5.76
CA ILE A 124 -5.63 2.95 6.43
C ILE A 124 -4.12 2.80 6.68
N THR A 125 -3.67 1.64 7.17
CA THR A 125 -2.26 1.36 7.40
C THR A 125 -1.45 1.40 6.11
N ALA A 126 -1.98 0.83 5.01
CA ALA A 126 -1.33 0.87 3.71
C ALA A 126 -1.17 2.31 3.18
N LEU A 127 -2.21 3.14 3.29
CA LEU A 127 -2.15 4.57 2.92
C LEU A 127 -1.14 5.33 3.76
N SER A 128 -1.16 5.17 5.08
CA SER A 128 -0.23 5.83 5.98
C SER A 128 1.23 5.44 5.71
N LEU A 129 1.48 4.17 5.38
CA LEU A 129 2.81 3.71 4.97
C LEU A 129 3.22 4.30 3.64
N LYS A 130 2.31 4.38 2.67
CA LYS A 130 2.58 5.00 1.36
C LYS A 130 3.00 6.46 1.54
N GLU A 131 2.23 7.23 2.32
CA GLU A 131 2.54 8.63 2.63
C GLU A 131 3.90 8.77 3.32
N ALA A 132 4.21 7.90 4.28
CA ALA A 132 5.50 7.91 4.95
C ALA A 132 6.67 7.65 3.98
N ILE A 133 6.49 6.73 3.02
CA ILE A 133 7.47 6.44 1.97
C ILE A 133 7.63 7.63 1.01
N GLU A 134 6.54 8.30 0.65
CA GLU A 134 6.57 9.49 -0.20
C GLU A 134 7.30 10.65 0.49
N ILE A 135 7.01 10.90 1.78
CA ILE A 135 7.72 11.91 2.57
C ILE A 135 9.22 11.60 2.64
N ASP A 136 9.59 10.36 2.95
CA ASP A 136 10.98 9.89 3.01
C ASP A 136 11.71 10.03 1.65
N MET A 137 11.03 9.77 0.53
CA MET A 137 11.58 10.04 -0.82
C MET A 137 11.85 11.52 -1.05
N LEU A 138 10.93 12.41 -0.64
CA LEU A 138 11.09 13.85 -0.78
C LEU A 138 12.24 14.39 0.08
N GLU A 139 12.38 13.88 1.29
CA GLU A 139 13.50 14.22 2.19
C GLU A 139 14.84 13.77 1.61
N PHE A 140 14.91 12.55 1.11
CA PHE A 140 16.10 12.04 0.42
C PHE A 140 16.47 12.90 -0.80
N ALA A 141 15.48 13.26 -1.63
CA ALA A 141 15.69 14.11 -2.79
C ALA A 141 16.24 15.50 -2.39
N LYS A 142 15.68 16.12 -1.35
CA LYS A 142 16.19 17.40 -0.81
C LYS A 142 17.63 17.28 -0.34
N ALA A 143 17.95 16.25 0.44
CA ALA A 143 19.30 16.01 0.96
C ALA A 143 20.33 15.80 -0.17
N ASN A 144 19.90 15.28 -1.32
CA ASN A 144 20.74 15.07 -2.51
C ASN A 144 20.65 16.21 -3.55
N GLY A 145 20.29 17.43 -3.12
CA GLY A 145 20.33 18.62 -3.96
C GLY A 145 19.21 18.72 -5.01
N ARG A 146 18.13 17.95 -4.88
CA ARG A 146 16.94 17.98 -5.76
C ARG A 146 15.76 18.73 -5.14
N GLY A 147 16.03 19.71 -4.28
CA GLY A 147 15.01 20.48 -3.56
C GLY A 147 14.07 21.26 -4.49
N ASP A 148 14.55 21.69 -5.66
CA ASP A 148 13.76 22.41 -6.66
C ASP A 148 12.65 21.52 -7.27
N ILE A 149 12.94 20.23 -7.48
CA ILE A 149 11.97 19.24 -7.96
C ILE A 149 10.87 19.04 -6.91
N VAL A 150 11.24 18.93 -5.63
CA VAL A 150 10.28 18.75 -4.55
C VAL A 150 9.32 19.93 -4.46
N GLU A 151 9.81 21.16 -4.61
CA GLU A 151 8.96 22.35 -4.58
C GLU A 151 8.02 22.41 -5.80
N LYS A 152 8.47 21.99 -6.99
CA LYS A 152 7.62 21.88 -8.19
C LYS A 152 6.48 20.87 -7.98
N VAL A 153 6.80 19.68 -7.45
CA VAL A 153 5.80 18.64 -7.16
C VAL A 153 4.78 19.16 -6.14
N ARG A 154 5.23 19.85 -5.09
CA ARG A 154 4.35 20.44 -4.07
C ARG A 154 3.39 21.47 -4.67
N LYS A 155 3.89 22.37 -5.53
CA LYS A 155 3.07 23.37 -6.20
C LYS A 155 2.02 22.74 -7.11
N ALA A 156 2.42 21.77 -7.93
CA ALA A 156 1.50 21.05 -8.81
C ALA A 156 0.39 20.34 -8.02
N TYR A 157 0.73 19.73 -6.87
CA TYR A 157 -0.27 19.10 -5.99
C TYR A 157 -1.26 20.13 -5.40
N ILE A 158 -0.76 21.25 -4.89
CA ILE A 158 -1.62 22.32 -4.34
C ILE A 158 -2.56 22.87 -5.42
N GLU A 159 -2.07 23.03 -6.65
CA GLU A 159 -2.86 23.49 -7.77
C GLU A 159 -3.96 22.48 -8.12
N TRP A 160 -3.61 21.19 -8.22
CA TRP A 160 -4.58 20.12 -8.47
C TRP A 160 -5.67 20.06 -7.39
N VAL A 161 -5.31 20.17 -6.11
CA VAL A 161 -6.28 20.20 -5.00
C VAL A 161 -7.25 21.36 -5.15
N LYS A 162 -6.77 22.55 -5.51
CA LYS A 162 -7.62 23.74 -5.71
C LYS A 162 -8.57 23.62 -6.91
N THR A 163 -8.22 22.82 -7.91
CA THR A 163 -9.03 22.67 -9.13
C THR A 163 -9.98 21.48 -9.09
N ASN A 164 -9.80 20.53 -8.16
CA ASN A 164 -10.48 19.23 -8.18
C ASN A 164 -11.17 18.85 -6.85
N ILE A 165 -11.07 19.67 -5.80
CA ILE A 165 -11.78 19.53 -4.52
C ILE A 165 -12.48 20.85 -4.23
#